data_AF-A0A8T4SL98-F1
#
_entry.id   AF-A0A8T4SL98-F1
#
_cell.length_a   1.000
_cell.length_b   1.000
_cell.length_c   1.000
_cell.angle_alpha   90.00
_cell.angle_beta   90.00
_cell.angle_gamma   90.00
#
_symmetry.space_group_name_H-M   'P 1'
#
loop_
_entity.id
_entity.type
_entity.pdbx_description
1 polymer ?
#
loop_
_entity_poly.entity_id
_entity_poly.type
_entity_poly.pdbx_seq_one_letter_code
_entity_poly.pdbx_strand_id
1 'polypeptide(L)'
;MDEELLVKYKEKIREELGLGPAPMPQRIISHEYTEFKKMFFPRQLSLYEKGCTFAEKIVKVRPDEKRAAELDEAIKITHLDVTPTGTLSFAVLAPIVLMVIVSLLAYTFLDNIFFVLMLGLGSLALILPFQKLPDFWANNWRLKSSNQMVQSIFYVVTFMRHTSNLERAIEFTSNHIGPPLSLDLRKVLWDVETGAFDSIKDSLESYLKTWEKWNREFIESFHLIEASLYEPSESRRLDSLDKALSVMLSETYEKMLHYAHSLQSPVTMLHMLGVILPILGLVILPLVVSFMTNETSPGQIALTIGILYNFLLPVGVYFISKVVLSKRPTGYGQTDITEENPELAKYKNILLRFGGTEIAITPILVAGIVAGIFFLFGVSPLLLHVFDSTFEVNIGQFALMGYICPQGNTCELESRIGPYGLGAALLSLCLTLSAGVGVGLYYKLRSKNVISIRERTKKLEQEFASALFQLGNRLGDNIPAEIAFGQVSDMMRGTTSGEFFSYVHHNITKLGMSIQNAIFDPKNGALTAFPSKIIESSMKVLVEGSKKGPRVAAEALIWAD
;
A
#
# COMPACT_ATOMS: atom_id res chain seq x y z
N MET A 1 -7.80 -44.37 -4.40
CA MET A 1 -7.44 -45.57 -5.18
C MET A 1 -8.37 -45.78 -6.37
N ASP A 2 -9.67 -45.51 -6.24
CA ASP A 2 -10.63 -45.66 -7.36
C ASP A 2 -10.55 -44.56 -8.44
N GLU A 3 -10.14 -43.33 -8.09
CA GLU A 3 -10.01 -42.22 -9.07
C GLU A 3 -8.85 -42.39 -10.05
N GLU A 4 -7.69 -42.89 -9.61
CA GLU A 4 -6.53 -43.13 -10.48
C GLU A 4 -6.84 -44.20 -11.53
N LEU A 5 -7.62 -45.22 -11.14
CA LEU A 5 -8.04 -46.28 -12.03
C LEU A 5 -8.98 -45.74 -13.12
N LEU A 6 -9.92 -44.87 -12.74
CA LEU A 6 -10.85 -44.19 -13.65
C LEU A 6 -10.13 -43.29 -14.67
N VAL A 7 -9.09 -42.57 -14.24
CA VAL A 7 -8.27 -41.75 -15.14
C VAL A 7 -7.54 -42.62 -16.16
N LYS A 8 -6.94 -43.73 -15.71
CA LYS A 8 -6.22 -44.67 -16.57
C LYS A 8 -7.12 -45.36 -17.60
N TYR A 9 -8.36 -45.70 -17.23
CA TYR A 9 -9.35 -46.24 -18.16
C TYR A 9 -9.84 -45.19 -19.18
N LYS A 10 -10.02 -43.93 -18.76
CA LYS A 10 -10.39 -42.82 -19.67
C LYS A 10 -9.28 -42.49 -20.67
N GLU A 11 -8.02 -42.56 -20.25
CA GLU A 11 -6.87 -42.39 -21.14
C GLU A 11 -6.79 -43.52 -22.17
N LYS A 12 -6.95 -44.77 -21.74
CA LYS A 12 -6.93 -45.93 -22.63
C LYS A 12 -8.04 -45.87 -23.69
N ILE A 13 -9.25 -45.46 -23.30
CA ILE A 13 -10.38 -45.26 -24.23
C ILE A 13 -10.11 -44.11 -25.22
N ARG A 14 -9.42 -43.05 -24.80
CA ARG A 14 -9.04 -41.95 -25.71
C ARG A 14 -7.95 -42.32 -26.71
N GLU A 15 -6.99 -43.12 -26.28
CA GLU A 15 -5.95 -43.68 -27.14
C GLU A 15 -6.56 -44.56 -28.25
N GLU A 16 -7.53 -45.40 -27.88
CA GLU A 16 -8.30 -46.22 -28.84
C GLU A 16 -9.18 -45.37 -29.79
N LEU A 17 -9.57 -44.16 -29.38
CA LEU A 17 -10.38 -43.22 -30.18
C LEU A 17 -9.54 -42.22 -31.00
N GLY A 18 -8.20 -42.28 -30.95
CA GLY A 18 -7.31 -41.38 -31.70
C GLY A 18 -7.36 -39.90 -31.27
N LEU A 19 -7.89 -39.63 -30.07
CA LEU A 19 -7.93 -38.29 -29.49
C LEU A 19 -6.62 -38.06 -28.73
N GLY A 20 -5.86 -37.02 -29.09
CA GLY A 20 -4.61 -36.65 -28.42
C GLY A 20 -4.76 -36.49 -26.89
N PRO A 21 -3.63 -36.44 -26.14
CA PRO A 21 -3.64 -36.48 -24.69
C PRO A 21 -4.55 -35.40 -24.10
N ALA A 22 -5.33 -35.79 -23.08
CA ALA A 22 -6.15 -34.85 -22.34
C ALA A 22 -5.27 -33.75 -21.74
N PRO A 23 -5.66 -32.46 -21.79
CA PRO A 23 -5.11 -31.52 -20.84
C PRO A 23 -5.45 -32.08 -19.45
N MET A 24 -4.41 -32.41 -18.67
CA MET A 24 -4.58 -32.84 -17.29
C MET A 24 -5.44 -31.79 -16.56
N PRO A 25 -6.40 -32.18 -15.70
CA PRO A 25 -6.96 -31.22 -14.76
C PRO A 25 -5.79 -30.69 -13.95
N GLN A 26 -5.52 -29.39 -14.04
CA GLN A 26 -4.49 -28.72 -13.24
C GLN A 26 -4.93 -28.76 -11.77
N ARG A 27 -4.70 -29.89 -11.09
CA ARG A 27 -4.79 -30.02 -9.63
C ARG A 27 -3.44 -29.60 -9.04
N ILE A 28 -3.16 -28.28 -9.02
CA ILE A 28 -1.98 -27.74 -8.32
C ILE A 28 -2.31 -26.37 -7.68
N ILE A 29 -3.39 -26.25 -6.91
CA ILE A 29 -3.67 -25.01 -6.15
C ILE A 29 -2.82 -24.95 -4.86
N SER A 30 -2.43 -26.09 -4.27
CA SER A 30 -1.66 -26.11 -3.01
C SER A 30 -0.21 -25.61 -3.13
N HIS A 31 0.51 -26.00 -4.19
CA HIS A 31 1.84 -25.43 -4.48
C HIS A 31 1.72 -23.95 -4.83
N GLU A 32 0.72 -23.61 -5.65
CA GLU A 32 0.40 -22.23 -6.01
C GLU A 32 0.10 -21.38 -4.79
N TYR A 33 -0.59 -21.86 -3.77
CA TYR A 33 -0.84 -21.09 -2.55
C TYR A 33 0.45 -20.75 -1.81
N THR A 34 1.35 -21.72 -1.62
CA THR A 34 2.63 -21.45 -0.91
C THR A 34 3.58 -20.58 -1.72
N GLU A 35 3.63 -20.73 -3.03
CA GLU A 35 4.39 -19.85 -3.92
C GLU A 35 3.78 -18.46 -4.01
N PHE A 36 2.45 -18.37 -4.08
CA PHE A 36 1.71 -17.11 -4.08
C PHE A 36 1.88 -16.37 -2.73
N LYS A 37 1.82 -17.08 -1.59
CA LYS A 37 2.17 -16.54 -0.28
C LYS A 37 3.57 -15.95 -0.32
N LYS A 38 4.57 -16.67 -0.82
CA LYS A 38 5.97 -16.19 -0.93
C LYS A 38 6.15 -15.03 -1.92
N MET A 39 5.41 -15.00 -3.03
CA MET A 39 5.50 -13.97 -4.05
C MET A 39 4.89 -12.64 -3.60
N PHE A 40 3.77 -12.69 -2.87
CA PHE A 40 3.02 -11.49 -2.49
C PHE A 40 3.23 -11.03 -1.04
N PHE A 41 3.94 -11.81 -0.20
CA PHE A 41 4.32 -11.34 1.13
C PHE A 41 5.33 -10.18 1.05
N PRO A 42 5.05 -9.03 1.69
CA PRO A 42 6.01 -7.94 1.78
C PRO A 42 7.32 -8.41 2.41
N ARG A 43 8.46 -8.05 1.81
CA ARG A 43 9.80 -8.35 2.35
C ARG A 43 9.98 -7.92 3.81
N GLN A 44 9.28 -6.87 4.24
CA GLN A 44 9.30 -6.37 5.62
C GLN A 44 8.70 -7.36 6.62
N LEU A 45 7.62 -8.08 6.25
CA LEU A 45 7.02 -9.11 7.10
C LEU A 45 7.98 -10.31 7.24
N SER A 46 8.64 -10.71 6.15
CA SER A 46 9.63 -11.80 6.20
C SER A 46 10.87 -11.48 7.05
N LEU A 47 11.34 -10.23 7.05
CA LEU A 47 12.42 -9.80 7.94
C LEU A 47 12.00 -9.86 9.41
N TYR A 48 10.77 -9.49 9.70
CA TYR A 48 10.20 -9.57 11.05
C TYR A 48 10.00 -11.01 11.50
N GLU A 49 9.50 -11.91 10.65
CA GLU A 49 9.41 -13.34 10.94
C GLU A 49 10.76 -13.89 11.37
N LYS A 50 11.81 -13.63 10.58
CA LYS A 50 13.19 -14.01 10.92
C LYS A 50 13.66 -13.40 12.24
N GLY A 51 13.33 -12.14 12.48
CA GLY A 51 13.63 -11.44 13.74
C GLY A 51 12.94 -12.09 14.95
N CYS A 52 11.68 -12.47 14.83
CA CYS A 52 10.91 -13.16 15.86
C CYS A 52 11.45 -14.57 16.13
N THR A 53 11.74 -15.35 15.09
CA THR A 53 12.34 -16.69 15.26
C THR A 53 13.72 -16.61 15.90
N PHE A 54 14.52 -15.59 15.54
CA PHE A 54 15.83 -15.37 16.14
C PHE A 54 15.71 -14.94 17.61
N ALA A 55 14.81 -14.01 17.91
CA ALA A 55 14.58 -13.55 19.27
C ALA A 55 14.09 -14.68 20.18
N GLU A 56 13.18 -15.54 19.70
CA GLU A 56 12.68 -16.71 20.42
C GLU A 56 13.77 -17.73 20.76
N LYS A 57 14.82 -17.84 19.92
CA LYS A 57 15.98 -18.70 20.19
C LYS A 57 16.87 -18.16 21.31
N ILE A 58 16.92 -16.83 21.50
CA ILE A 58 17.78 -16.19 22.51
C ILE A 58 17.05 -16.04 23.84
N VAL A 59 15.84 -15.46 23.82
CA VAL A 59 15.04 -15.20 25.02
C VAL A 59 13.62 -15.71 24.78
N LYS A 60 13.08 -16.48 25.72
CA LYS A 60 11.69 -16.96 25.67
C LYS A 60 10.85 -16.19 26.66
N VAL A 61 10.21 -15.11 26.19
CA VAL A 61 9.23 -14.36 26.98
C VAL A 61 7.84 -14.94 26.72
N ARG A 62 7.20 -15.48 27.77
CA ARG A 62 5.84 -16.03 27.66
C ARG A 62 4.79 -14.93 27.86
N PRO A 63 3.82 -14.76 26.93
CA PRO A 63 2.68 -13.86 27.15
C PRO A 63 1.75 -14.35 28.26
N ASP A 64 1.03 -13.42 28.89
CA ASP A 64 -0.18 -13.74 29.64
C ASP A 64 -1.25 -14.33 28.70
N GLU A 65 -2.11 -15.22 29.20
CA GLU A 65 -3.11 -15.96 28.39
C GLU A 65 -3.99 -15.04 27.54
N LYS A 66 -4.44 -13.92 28.09
CA LYS A 66 -5.25 -12.93 27.37
C LYS A 66 -4.47 -12.30 26.20
N ARG A 67 -3.21 -11.92 26.42
CA ARG A 67 -2.36 -11.32 25.39
C ARG A 67 -1.92 -12.35 24.35
N ALA A 68 -1.76 -13.61 24.75
CA ALA A 68 -1.50 -14.71 23.83
C ALA A 68 -2.66 -14.89 22.84
N ALA A 69 -3.92 -14.85 23.31
CA ALA A 69 -5.10 -14.95 22.46
C ALA A 69 -5.23 -13.77 21.48
N GLU A 70 -5.01 -12.53 21.96
CA GLU A 70 -5.00 -11.33 21.10
C GLU A 70 -3.92 -11.41 20.02
N LEU A 71 -2.71 -11.85 20.38
CA LEU A 71 -1.61 -12.01 19.43
C LEU A 71 -1.87 -13.14 18.44
N ASP A 72 -2.47 -14.25 18.87
CA ASP A 72 -2.84 -15.36 17.99
C ASP A 72 -3.89 -14.93 16.95
N GLU A 73 -4.90 -14.14 17.35
CA GLU A 73 -5.86 -13.52 16.43
C GLU A 73 -5.15 -12.63 15.40
N ALA A 74 -4.21 -11.77 15.84
CA ALA A 74 -3.45 -10.89 14.96
C ALA A 74 -2.52 -11.66 13.98
N ILE A 75 -1.88 -12.73 14.46
CA ILE A 75 -0.99 -13.59 13.65
C ILE A 75 -1.80 -14.33 12.58
N LYS A 76 -2.96 -14.87 12.94
CA LYS A 76 -3.86 -15.57 11.99
C LYS A 76 -4.38 -14.63 10.90
N ILE A 77 -4.75 -13.40 11.25
CA ILE A 77 -5.21 -12.39 10.29
C ILE A 77 -4.10 -12.03 9.29
N THR A 78 -2.85 -11.98 9.74
CA THR A 78 -1.71 -11.57 8.92
C THR A 78 -1.02 -12.72 8.20
N HIS A 79 -1.41 -13.97 8.46
CA HIS A 79 -0.77 -15.21 7.97
C HIS A 79 0.73 -15.29 8.28
N LEU A 80 1.19 -14.67 9.37
CA LEU A 80 2.58 -14.71 9.80
C LEU A 80 2.94 -16.09 10.34
N ASP A 81 4.11 -16.61 9.95
CA ASP A 81 4.62 -17.88 10.47
C ASP A 81 5.43 -17.65 11.77
N VAL A 82 4.79 -17.04 12.78
CA VAL A 82 5.42 -16.72 14.08
C VAL A 82 4.58 -17.18 15.26
N THR A 83 5.23 -17.42 16.39
CA THR A 83 4.58 -17.73 17.66
C THR A 83 4.29 -16.44 18.45
N PRO A 84 3.24 -16.41 19.31
CA PRO A 84 3.03 -15.31 20.24
C PRO A 84 4.23 -15.06 21.16
N THR A 85 4.97 -16.12 21.51
CA THR A 85 6.22 -16.07 22.29
C THR A 85 7.35 -15.38 21.53
N GLY A 86 7.57 -15.73 20.26
CA GLY A 86 8.61 -15.09 19.44
C GLY A 86 8.36 -13.60 19.21
N THR A 87 7.09 -13.23 19.07
CA THR A 87 6.64 -11.84 18.91
C THR A 87 6.97 -10.98 20.13
N LEU A 88 6.64 -11.44 21.34
CA LEU A 88 6.97 -10.71 22.57
C LEU A 88 8.47 -10.70 22.84
N SER A 89 9.15 -11.81 22.54
CA SER A 89 10.59 -11.91 22.72
C SER A 89 11.34 -10.90 21.83
N PHE A 90 10.88 -10.72 20.58
CA PHE A 90 11.39 -9.68 19.69
C PHE A 90 11.10 -8.27 20.21
N ALA A 91 9.89 -8.04 20.74
CA ALA A 91 9.50 -6.74 21.26
C ALA A 91 10.33 -6.26 22.47
N VAL A 92 10.93 -7.19 23.22
CA VAL A 92 11.85 -6.89 24.33
C VAL A 92 13.30 -6.82 23.85
N LEU A 93 13.74 -7.77 23.02
CA LEU A 93 15.13 -7.88 22.60
C LEU A 93 15.55 -6.75 21.65
N ALA A 94 14.70 -6.38 20.69
CA ALA A 94 15.05 -5.35 19.71
C ALA A 94 15.32 -3.97 20.35
N PRO A 95 14.49 -3.47 21.28
CA PRO A 95 14.79 -2.24 22.02
C PRO A 95 16.06 -2.32 22.88
N ILE A 96 16.37 -3.47 23.50
CA ILE A 96 17.60 -3.63 24.29
C ILE A 96 18.84 -3.56 23.39
N VAL A 97 18.81 -4.20 22.22
CA VAL A 97 19.91 -4.08 21.25
C VAL A 97 20.05 -2.64 20.75
N LEU A 98 18.93 -1.98 20.48
CA LEU A 98 18.90 -0.57 20.10
C LEU A 98 19.48 0.32 21.21
N MET A 99 19.18 0.04 22.47
CA MET A 99 19.74 0.74 23.63
C MET A 99 21.25 0.76 23.60
N VAL A 100 21.87 -0.40 23.37
CA VAL A 100 23.33 -0.55 23.34
C VAL A 100 23.92 0.25 22.17
N ILE A 101 23.31 0.15 20.98
CA ILE A 101 23.78 0.86 19.78
C ILE A 101 23.65 2.38 19.95
N VAL A 102 22.49 2.85 20.42
CA VAL A 102 22.22 4.28 20.61
C VAL A 102 23.11 4.85 21.70
N SER A 103 23.33 4.11 22.79
CA SER A 103 24.23 4.56 23.87
C SER A 103 25.67 4.64 23.39
N LEU A 104 26.14 3.67 22.58
CA LEU A 104 27.47 3.69 21.98
C LEU A 104 27.65 4.89 21.04
N LEU A 105 26.68 5.13 20.15
CA LEU A 105 26.71 6.27 19.23
C LEU A 105 26.63 7.60 19.98
N ALA A 106 25.72 7.72 20.95
CA ALA A 106 25.59 8.93 21.75
C ALA A 106 26.88 9.28 22.50
N TYR A 107 27.58 8.25 23.02
CA TYR A 107 28.87 8.45 23.66
C TYR A 107 29.92 9.00 22.68
N THR A 108 29.97 8.47 21.45
CA THR A 108 30.93 8.92 20.44
C THR A 108 30.71 10.35 19.93
N PHE A 109 29.47 10.85 19.91
CA PHE A 109 29.14 12.15 19.29
C PHE A 109 28.83 13.28 20.27
N LEU A 110 28.25 12.99 21.44
CA LEU A 110 27.77 14.00 22.38
C LEU A 110 28.68 14.18 23.59
N ASP A 111 29.55 13.19 23.85
CA ASP A 111 30.53 13.16 24.95
C ASP A 111 29.95 13.57 26.32
N ASN A 112 28.67 13.26 26.54
CA ASN A 112 27.92 13.67 27.73
C ASN A 112 27.05 12.51 28.22
N ILE A 113 27.41 12.01 29.42
CA ILE A 113 26.79 10.84 30.07
C ILE A 113 25.28 11.02 30.25
N PHE A 114 24.82 12.24 30.51
CA PHE A 114 23.39 12.52 30.67
C PHE A 114 22.61 12.18 29.40
N PHE A 115 23.08 12.61 28.23
CA PHE A 115 22.41 12.32 26.96
C PHE A 115 22.50 10.84 26.56
N VAL A 116 23.63 10.18 26.86
CA VAL A 116 23.79 8.74 26.66
C VAL A 116 22.74 7.97 27.45
N LEU A 117 22.58 8.31 28.73
CA LEU A 117 21.65 7.63 29.63
C LEU A 117 20.19 7.95 29.25
N MET A 118 19.89 9.19 28.87
CA MET A 118 18.55 9.60 28.46
C MET A 118 18.10 8.92 27.15
N LEU A 119 18.97 8.88 26.13
CA LEU A 119 18.68 8.19 24.86
C LEU A 119 18.66 6.65 25.03
N GLY A 120 19.56 6.12 25.87
CA GLY A 120 19.58 4.72 26.25
C GLY A 120 18.26 4.30 26.92
N LEU A 121 17.85 4.97 28.00
CA LEU A 121 16.57 4.69 28.65
C LEU A 121 15.37 4.99 27.74
N GLY A 122 15.46 6.02 26.90
CA GLY A 122 14.43 6.34 25.90
C GLY A 122 14.18 5.19 24.92
N SER A 123 15.20 4.40 24.61
CA SER A 123 15.04 3.22 23.77
C SER A 123 14.20 2.12 24.43
N LEU A 124 14.22 1.98 25.77
CA LEU A 124 13.35 1.03 26.49
C LEU A 124 11.87 1.42 26.39
N ALA A 125 11.56 2.71 26.24
CA ALA A 125 10.19 3.15 25.98
C ALA A 125 9.63 2.61 24.65
N LEU A 126 10.49 2.16 23.72
CA LEU A 126 10.08 1.54 22.47
C LEU A 126 9.55 0.10 22.64
N ILE A 127 9.66 -0.51 23.81
CA ILE A 127 9.05 -1.83 24.07
C ILE A 127 7.53 -1.78 23.82
N LEU A 128 6.86 -0.73 24.28
CA LEU A 128 5.41 -0.57 24.13
C LEU A 128 4.93 -0.52 22.67
N PRO A 129 5.50 0.31 21.77
CA PRO A 129 5.12 0.29 20.36
C PRO A 129 5.51 -1.02 19.67
N PHE A 130 6.63 -1.65 20.03
CA PHE A 130 7.03 -2.94 19.44
C PHE A 130 6.06 -4.08 19.82
N GLN A 131 5.51 -4.08 21.03
CA GLN A 131 4.47 -5.05 21.43
C GLN A 131 3.16 -4.88 20.67
N LYS A 132 2.88 -3.68 20.14
CA LYS A 132 1.68 -3.37 19.34
C LYS A 132 1.91 -3.50 17.83
N LEU A 133 3.10 -3.89 17.39
CA LEU A 133 3.39 -4.07 15.96
C LEU A 133 2.48 -5.10 15.27
N PRO A 134 2.22 -6.29 15.85
CA PRO A 134 1.32 -7.28 15.23
C PRO A 134 -0.09 -6.73 15.09
N ASP A 135 -0.60 -6.06 16.13
CA ASP A 135 -1.91 -5.42 16.10
C ASP A 135 -1.98 -4.33 15.02
N PHE A 136 -0.90 -3.57 14.84
CA PHE A 136 -0.78 -2.56 13.78
C PHE A 136 -0.79 -3.20 12.38
N TRP A 137 -0.08 -4.30 12.20
CA TRP A 137 -0.05 -5.03 10.93
C TRP A 137 -1.36 -5.73 10.61
N ALA A 138 -1.98 -6.38 11.60
CA ALA A 138 -3.30 -6.99 11.48
C ALA A 138 -4.36 -5.93 11.15
N ASN A 139 -4.31 -4.77 11.79
CA ASN A 139 -5.20 -3.66 11.44
C ASN A 139 -4.96 -3.14 10.02
N ASN A 140 -3.70 -3.02 9.59
CA ASN A 140 -3.40 -2.58 8.23
C ASN A 140 -3.83 -3.61 7.18
N TRP A 141 -3.63 -4.90 7.45
CA TRP A 141 -4.11 -6.02 6.63
C TRP A 141 -5.63 -5.97 6.52
N ARG A 142 -6.32 -5.89 7.66
CA ARG A 142 -7.78 -5.73 7.74
C ARG A 142 -8.27 -4.54 6.93
N LEU A 143 -7.65 -3.37 7.07
CA LEU A 143 -8.02 -2.17 6.30
C LEU A 143 -7.80 -2.34 4.79
N LYS A 144 -6.74 -3.06 4.38
CA LYS A 144 -6.49 -3.37 2.96
C LYS A 144 -7.50 -4.40 2.43
N SER A 145 -7.79 -5.49 3.15
CA SER A 145 -8.79 -6.50 2.77
C SER A 145 -10.19 -5.87 2.69
N SER A 146 -10.50 -5.03 3.66
CA SER A 146 -11.74 -4.27 3.77
C SER A 146 -12.01 -3.39 2.54
N ASN A 147 -10.96 -2.83 1.92
CA ASN A 147 -11.11 -2.04 0.72
C ASN A 147 -11.51 -2.87 -0.52
N GLN A 148 -11.28 -4.18 -0.49
CA GLN A 148 -11.53 -5.11 -1.59
C GLN A 148 -12.86 -5.87 -1.43
N MET A 149 -13.56 -5.70 -0.31
CA MET A 149 -14.78 -6.47 0.01
C MET A 149 -15.93 -6.22 -0.95
N VAL A 150 -16.20 -4.95 -1.29
CA VAL A 150 -17.24 -4.60 -2.27
C VAL A 150 -16.93 -5.24 -3.62
N GLN A 151 -15.68 -5.15 -4.07
CA GLN A 151 -15.22 -5.76 -5.32
C GLN A 151 -15.29 -7.30 -5.27
N SER A 152 -15.05 -7.90 -4.11
CA SER A 152 -15.22 -9.34 -3.87
C SER A 152 -16.66 -9.77 -4.04
N ILE A 153 -17.59 -9.09 -3.37
CA ILE A 153 -19.01 -9.39 -3.53
C ILE A 153 -19.43 -9.20 -4.98
N PHE A 154 -18.98 -8.13 -5.64
CA PHE A 154 -19.25 -7.90 -7.06
C PHE A 154 -18.78 -9.08 -7.92
N TYR A 155 -17.52 -9.50 -7.84
CA TYR A 155 -17.02 -10.60 -8.67
C TYR A 155 -17.67 -11.95 -8.35
N VAL A 156 -17.95 -12.24 -7.08
CA VAL A 156 -18.68 -13.47 -6.71
C VAL A 156 -20.09 -13.42 -7.32
N VAL A 157 -20.81 -12.31 -7.17
CA VAL A 157 -22.16 -12.12 -7.72
C VAL A 157 -22.14 -12.21 -9.25
N THR A 158 -21.25 -11.48 -9.93
CA THR A 158 -21.12 -11.52 -11.39
C THR A 158 -20.88 -12.94 -11.90
N PHE A 159 -20.01 -13.71 -11.25
CA PHE A 159 -19.77 -15.10 -11.63
C PHE A 159 -20.99 -15.99 -11.35
N MET A 160 -21.61 -15.84 -10.17
CA MET A 160 -22.77 -16.61 -9.72
C MET A 160 -24.03 -16.37 -10.56
N ARG A 161 -24.17 -15.18 -11.16
CA ARG A 161 -25.25 -14.87 -12.10
C ARG A 161 -25.21 -15.76 -13.34
N HIS A 162 -24.02 -16.10 -13.83
CA HIS A 162 -23.86 -16.96 -15.00
C HIS A 162 -23.75 -18.44 -14.65
N THR A 163 -23.11 -18.77 -13.54
CA THR A 163 -22.90 -20.16 -13.10
C THR A 163 -23.11 -20.28 -11.61
N SER A 164 -24.12 -21.05 -11.20
CA SER A 164 -24.49 -21.28 -9.80
C SER A 164 -23.54 -22.26 -9.11
N ASN A 165 -22.28 -21.89 -8.95
CA ASN A 165 -21.25 -22.68 -8.27
C ASN A 165 -20.36 -21.77 -7.42
N LEU A 166 -20.50 -21.87 -6.09
CA LEU A 166 -19.80 -21.03 -5.12
C LEU A 166 -18.28 -21.26 -5.14
N GLU A 167 -17.84 -22.51 -5.25
CA GLU A 167 -16.41 -22.87 -5.31
C GLU A 167 -15.69 -22.15 -6.45
N ARG A 168 -16.22 -22.26 -7.66
CA ARG A 168 -15.68 -21.58 -8.83
C ARG A 168 -15.82 -20.06 -8.75
N ALA A 169 -16.87 -19.57 -8.08
CA ALA A 169 -17.04 -18.13 -7.86
C ALA A 169 -15.96 -17.57 -6.92
N ILE A 170 -15.63 -18.29 -5.85
CA ILE A 170 -14.55 -17.95 -4.92
C ILE A 170 -13.19 -18.08 -5.61
N GLU A 171 -12.97 -19.14 -6.38
CA GLU A 171 -11.75 -19.33 -7.18
C GLU A 171 -11.57 -18.19 -8.18
N PHE A 172 -12.60 -17.89 -8.97
CA PHE A 172 -12.63 -16.75 -9.88
C PHE A 172 -12.28 -15.46 -9.14
N THR A 173 -13.00 -15.15 -8.05
CA THR A 173 -12.77 -13.92 -7.29
C THR A 173 -11.35 -13.83 -6.73
N SER A 174 -10.80 -14.93 -6.22
CA SER A 174 -9.45 -14.99 -5.67
C SER A 174 -8.36 -14.73 -6.72
N ASN A 175 -8.65 -15.02 -8.00
CA ASN A 175 -7.75 -14.78 -9.12
C ASN A 175 -7.88 -13.36 -9.72
N HIS A 176 -8.91 -12.62 -9.34
CA HIS A 176 -9.23 -11.30 -9.91
C HIS A 176 -9.12 -10.17 -8.88
N ILE A 177 -8.95 -10.51 -7.60
CA ILE A 177 -8.67 -9.57 -6.53
C ILE A 177 -7.19 -9.62 -6.17
N GLY A 178 -6.67 -8.51 -5.67
CA GLY A 178 -5.28 -8.42 -5.26
C GLY A 178 -5.09 -8.99 -3.87
N PRO A 179 -3.85 -9.18 -3.41
CA PRO A 179 -3.61 -9.32 -1.99
C PRO A 179 -4.09 -8.04 -1.28
N PRO A 180 -4.59 -8.12 -0.04
CA PRO A 180 -4.65 -9.30 0.84
C PRO A 180 -5.86 -10.23 0.69
N LEU A 181 -7.03 -9.78 0.22
CA LEU A 181 -8.26 -10.59 0.28
C LEU A 181 -8.21 -11.83 -0.63
N SER A 182 -7.47 -11.76 -1.75
CA SER A 182 -7.22 -12.95 -2.59
C SER A 182 -6.49 -14.07 -1.85
N LEU A 183 -5.58 -13.75 -0.93
CA LEU A 183 -4.89 -14.75 -0.11
C LEU A 183 -5.86 -15.43 0.85
N ASP A 184 -6.76 -14.63 1.43
CA ASP A 184 -7.78 -15.13 2.35
C ASP A 184 -8.74 -16.08 1.63
N LEU A 185 -9.21 -15.73 0.43
CA LEU A 185 -10.07 -16.60 -0.39
C LEU A 185 -9.36 -17.85 -0.91
N ARG A 186 -8.08 -17.75 -1.31
CA ARG A 186 -7.28 -18.92 -1.70
C ARG A 186 -7.07 -19.85 -0.50
N LYS A 187 -6.94 -19.31 0.70
CA LYS A 187 -6.86 -20.11 1.93
C LYS A 187 -8.16 -20.86 2.19
N VAL A 188 -9.32 -20.23 2.00
CA VAL A 188 -10.63 -20.92 2.09
C VAL A 188 -10.68 -22.14 1.17
N LEU A 189 -10.21 -22.00 -0.08
CA LEU A 189 -10.13 -23.14 -1.01
C LEU A 189 -9.12 -24.20 -0.55
N TRP A 190 -7.93 -23.76 -0.12
CA TRP A 190 -6.85 -24.64 0.35
C TRP A 190 -7.23 -25.42 1.61
N ASP A 191 -7.96 -24.83 2.55
CA ASP A 191 -8.40 -25.50 3.78
C ASP A 191 -9.37 -26.66 3.46
N VAL A 192 -10.14 -26.56 2.38
CA VAL A 192 -11.01 -27.66 1.90
C VAL A 192 -10.18 -28.74 1.19
N GLU A 193 -9.24 -28.34 0.33
CA GLU A 193 -8.36 -29.29 -0.37
C GLU A 193 -7.47 -30.10 0.56
N THR A 194 -7.03 -29.49 1.67
CA THR A 194 -6.21 -30.15 2.69
C THR A 194 -7.02 -30.98 3.69
N GLY A 195 -8.34 -30.98 3.57
CA GLY A 195 -9.25 -31.72 4.44
C GLY A 195 -9.39 -31.11 5.84
N ALA A 196 -9.08 -29.82 6.02
CA ALA A 196 -9.38 -29.12 7.27
C ALA A 196 -10.89 -28.82 7.40
N PHE A 197 -11.59 -28.67 6.27
CA PHE A 197 -13.06 -28.58 6.20
C PHE A 197 -13.61 -29.51 5.12
N ASP A 198 -14.84 -30.00 5.33
CA ASP A 198 -15.52 -30.91 4.40
C ASP A 198 -16.09 -30.19 3.17
N SER A 199 -16.43 -28.90 3.31
CA SER A 199 -17.02 -28.10 2.23
C SER A 199 -16.52 -26.67 2.22
N ILE A 200 -16.59 -26.04 1.04
CA ILE A 200 -16.26 -24.61 0.87
C ILE A 200 -17.20 -23.72 1.68
N LYS A 201 -18.45 -24.14 1.88
CA LYS A 201 -19.37 -23.44 2.75
C LYS A 201 -18.85 -23.39 4.20
N ASP A 202 -18.41 -24.52 4.73
CA ASP A 202 -17.92 -24.59 6.13
C ASP A 202 -16.62 -23.82 6.32
N SER A 203 -15.70 -23.92 5.35
CA SER A 203 -14.46 -23.14 5.37
C SER A 203 -14.73 -21.63 5.23
N LEU A 204 -15.63 -21.23 4.32
CA LEU A 204 -16.00 -19.84 4.10
C LEU A 204 -16.68 -19.27 5.35
N GLU A 205 -17.60 -19.99 5.98
CA GLU A 205 -18.27 -19.57 7.21
C GLU A 205 -17.27 -19.37 8.37
N SER A 206 -16.30 -20.29 8.50
CA SER A 206 -15.21 -20.14 9.47
C SER A 206 -14.39 -18.88 9.21
N TYR A 207 -14.13 -18.54 7.95
CA TYR A 207 -13.46 -17.30 7.58
C TYR A 207 -14.34 -16.06 7.84
N LEU A 208 -15.62 -16.08 7.45
CA LEU A 208 -16.56 -14.97 7.63
C LEU A 208 -16.76 -14.62 9.11
N LYS A 209 -16.73 -15.61 10.00
CA LYS A 209 -16.80 -15.37 11.45
C LYS A 209 -15.68 -14.47 11.98
N THR A 210 -14.50 -14.46 11.34
CA THR A 210 -13.41 -13.55 11.73
C THR A 210 -13.76 -12.06 11.49
N TRP A 211 -14.74 -11.79 10.62
CA TRP A 211 -15.19 -10.45 10.27
C TRP A 211 -16.36 -9.94 11.11
N GLU A 212 -16.93 -10.75 12.00
CA GLU A 212 -18.12 -10.42 12.78
C GLU A 212 -17.99 -9.12 13.58
N LYS A 213 -16.80 -8.88 14.15
CA LYS A 213 -16.47 -7.67 14.92
C LYS A 213 -16.34 -6.40 14.07
N TRP A 214 -16.11 -6.54 12.76
CA TRP A 214 -15.60 -5.45 11.92
C TRP A 214 -16.50 -5.09 10.74
N ASN A 215 -17.05 -6.09 10.07
CA ASN A 215 -17.89 -5.91 8.88
C ASN A 215 -18.96 -7.01 8.86
N ARG A 216 -20.15 -6.70 9.39
CA ARG A 216 -21.30 -7.61 9.41
C ARG A 216 -21.96 -7.69 8.04
N GLU A 217 -21.87 -6.61 7.28
CA GLU A 217 -22.50 -6.46 5.96
C GLU A 217 -21.88 -7.42 4.95
N PHE A 218 -20.57 -7.65 5.06
CA PHE A 218 -19.84 -8.63 4.26
C PHE A 218 -20.31 -10.06 4.52
N ILE A 219 -20.57 -10.38 5.79
CA ILE A 219 -21.12 -11.68 6.20
C ILE A 219 -22.53 -11.84 5.65
N GLU A 220 -23.39 -10.84 5.86
CA GLU A 220 -24.77 -10.84 5.36
C GLU A 220 -24.83 -10.95 3.84
N SER A 221 -23.92 -10.29 3.12
CA SER A 221 -23.81 -10.38 1.67
C SER A 221 -23.43 -11.80 1.22
N PHE A 222 -22.48 -12.45 1.89
CA PHE A 222 -22.15 -13.84 1.60
C PHE A 222 -23.28 -14.81 1.96
N HIS A 223 -23.98 -14.59 3.07
CA HIS A 223 -25.15 -15.40 3.43
C HIS A 223 -26.28 -15.28 2.41
N LEU A 224 -26.50 -14.10 1.82
CA LEU A 224 -27.44 -13.93 0.70
C LEU A 224 -26.98 -14.68 -0.56
N ILE A 225 -25.68 -14.63 -0.88
CA ILE A 225 -25.10 -15.40 -2.00
C ILE A 225 -25.26 -16.91 -1.78
N GLU A 226 -25.01 -17.40 -0.57
CA GLU A 226 -25.21 -18.81 -0.23
C GLU A 226 -26.68 -19.21 -0.27
N ALA A 227 -27.57 -18.37 0.26
CA ALA A 227 -29.01 -18.58 0.20
C ALA A 227 -29.51 -18.69 -1.24
N SER A 228 -28.90 -17.95 -2.18
CA SER A 228 -29.26 -18.00 -3.61
C SER A 228 -29.09 -19.40 -4.22
N LEU A 229 -28.19 -20.25 -3.69
CA LEU A 229 -28.01 -21.62 -4.18
C LEU A 229 -29.20 -22.53 -3.89
N TYR A 230 -30.03 -22.15 -2.91
CA TYR A 230 -31.20 -22.92 -2.48
C TYR A 230 -32.52 -22.35 -3.02
N GLU A 231 -32.48 -21.26 -3.78
CA GLU A 231 -33.67 -20.64 -4.37
C GLU A 231 -34.20 -21.46 -5.56
N PRO A 232 -35.50 -21.83 -5.57
CA PRO A 232 -36.07 -22.65 -6.64
C PRO A 232 -36.35 -21.87 -7.94
N SER A 233 -36.49 -20.54 -7.86
CA SER A 233 -36.77 -19.68 -9.02
C SER A 233 -35.52 -18.91 -9.43
N GLU A 234 -35.18 -18.96 -10.73
CA GLU A 234 -34.04 -18.22 -11.27
C GLU A 234 -34.16 -16.71 -11.05
N SER A 235 -35.37 -16.14 -11.17
CA SER A 235 -35.62 -14.73 -10.87
C SER A 235 -35.26 -14.37 -9.42
N ARG A 236 -35.73 -15.17 -8.45
CA ARG A 236 -35.45 -14.95 -7.02
C ARG A 236 -33.98 -15.16 -6.68
N ARG A 237 -33.32 -16.12 -7.33
CA ARG A 237 -31.87 -16.32 -7.22
C ARG A 237 -31.13 -15.05 -7.62
N LEU A 238 -31.46 -14.48 -8.79
CA LEU A 238 -30.84 -13.25 -9.27
C LEU A 238 -31.15 -12.06 -8.36
N ASP A 239 -32.40 -11.91 -7.90
CA ASP A 239 -32.78 -10.87 -6.94
C ASP A 239 -31.99 -10.98 -5.61
N SER A 240 -31.74 -12.20 -5.13
CA SER A 240 -30.93 -12.44 -3.92
C SER A 240 -29.47 -12.03 -4.12
N LEU A 241 -28.89 -12.34 -5.29
CA LEU A 241 -27.53 -11.93 -5.65
C LEU A 241 -27.41 -10.40 -5.78
N ASP A 242 -28.40 -9.75 -6.41
CA ASP A 242 -28.45 -8.29 -6.53
C ASP A 242 -28.65 -7.64 -5.15
N LYS A 243 -29.43 -8.26 -4.28
CA LYS A 243 -29.60 -7.82 -2.89
C LYS A 243 -28.29 -7.92 -2.10
N ALA A 244 -27.51 -8.99 -2.27
CA ALA A 244 -26.20 -9.14 -1.64
C ALA A 244 -25.26 -7.99 -2.01
N LEU A 245 -25.18 -7.66 -3.30
CA LEU A 245 -24.37 -6.54 -3.76
C LEU A 245 -24.88 -5.18 -3.24
N SER A 246 -26.19 -4.98 -3.28
CA SER A 246 -26.84 -3.75 -2.80
C SER A 246 -26.58 -3.50 -1.32
N VAL A 247 -26.72 -4.53 -0.46
CA VAL A 247 -26.45 -4.44 0.98
C VAL A 247 -25.01 -4.01 1.24
N MET A 248 -24.04 -4.64 0.57
CA MET A 248 -22.64 -4.27 0.75
C MET A 248 -22.36 -2.81 0.33
N LEU A 249 -22.99 -2.33 -0.75
CA LEU A 249 -22.81 -0.96 -1.24
C LEU A 249 -23.50 0.10 -0.37
N SER A 250 -24.77 -0.13 0.02
CA SER A 250 -25.53 0.86 0.81
C SER A 250 -24.93 1.04 2.20
N GLU A 251 -24.60 -0.07 2.86
CA GLU A 251 -24.10 -0.06 4.23
C GLU A 251 -22.68 0.49 4.32
N THR A 252 -21.82 0.22 3.32
CA THR A 252 -20.50 0.86 3.24
C THR A 252 -20.61 2.37 3.08
N TYR A 253 -21.55 2.83 2.24
CA TYR A 253 -21.80 4.24 2.03
C TYR A 253 -22.26 4.93 3.32
N GLU A 254 -23.24 4.35 4.04
CA GLU A 254 -23.76 4.91 5.29
C GLU A 254 -22.68 4.96 6.38
N LYS A 255 -21.87 3.90 6.54
CA LYS A 255 -20.72 3.92 7.47
C LYS A 255 -19.71 4.99 7.13
N MET A 256 -19.43 5.20 5.83
CA MET A 256 -18.49 6.23 5.39
C MET A 256 -19.02 7.63 5.70
N LEU A 257 -20.32 7.85 5.54
CA LEU A 257 -20.98 9.11 5.88
C LEU A 257 -20.90 9.40 7.38
N HIS A 258 -21.21 8.41 8.23
CA HIS A 258 -21.05 8.55 9.68
C HIS A 258 -19.58 8.79 10.09
N TYR A 259 -18.64 8.08 9.47
CA TYR A 259 -17.22 8.31 9.72
C TYR A 259 -16.79 9.73 9.35
N ALA A 260 -17.21 10.24 8.19
CA ALA A 260 -16.91 11.60 7.75
C ALA A 260 -17.38 12.65 8.76
N HIS A 261 -18.57 12.50 9.32
CA HIS A 261 -19.06 13.36 10.41
C HIS A 261 -18.23 13.21 11.69
N SER A 262 -17.86 11.98 12.06
CA SER A 262 -17.07 11.71 13.28
C SER A 262 -15.66 12.32 13.24
N LEU A 263 -15.12 12.62 12.04
CA LEU A 263 -13.79 13.21 11.86
C LEU A 263 -13.69 14.68 12.32
N GLN A 264 -14.80 15.39 12.49
CA GLN A 264 -14.78 16.81 12.85
C GLN A 264 -14.03 17.08 14.16
N SER A 265 -14.27 16.27 15.20
CA SER A 265 -13.61 16.43 16.50
C SER A 265 -12.11 16.10 16.44
N PRO A 266 -11.68 14.94 15.90
CA PRO A 266 -10.26 14.65 15.71
C PRO A 266 -9.51 15.68 14.86
N VAL A 267 -10.11 16.19 13.79
CA VAL A 267 -9.49 17.23 12.94
C VAL A 267 -9.32 18.52 13.73
N THR A 268 -10.32 18.93 14.50
CA THR A 268 -10.21 20.09 15.40
C THR A 268 -9.08 19.90 16.42
N MET A 269 -8.99 18.72 17.05
CA MET A 269 -7.91 18.42 18.00
C MET A 269 -6.52 18.47 17.34
N LEU A 270 -6.38 17.91 16.13
CA LEU A 270 -5.14 18.01 15.36
C LEU A 270 -4.80 19.45 15.00
N HIS A 271 -5.78 20.29 14.68
CA HIS A 271 -5.57 21.72 14.43
C HIS A 271 -5.12 22.46 15.70
N MET A 272 -5.77 22.19 16.85
CA MET A 272 -5.39 22.79 18.13
C MET A 272 -3.94 22.43 18.51
N LEU A 273 -3.58 21.14 18.39
CA LEU A 273 -2.25 20.65 18.75
C LEU A 273 -1.18 21.04 17.74
N GLY A 274 -1.49 20.94 16.44
CA GLY A 274 -0.54 21.10 15.35
C GLY A 274 -0.31 22.54 14.90
N VAL A 275 -1.28 23.43 15.11
CA VAL A 275 -1.23 24.82 14.62
C VAL A 275 -1.29 25.81 15.79
N ILE A 276 -2.32 25.72 16.63
CA ILE A 276 -2.57 26.73 17.67
C ILE A 276 -1.54 26.64 18.80
N LEU A 277 -1.21 25.44 19.29
CA LEU A 277 -0.22 25.26 20.35
C LEU A 277 1.18 25.79 19.97
N PRO A 278 1.72 25.55 18.75
CA PRO A 278 2.94 26.21 18.29
C PRO A 278 2.85 27.74 18.24
N ILE A 279 1.75 28.30 17.75
CA ILE A 279 1.56 29.75 17.66
C ILE A 279 1.57 30.36 19.06
N LEU A 280 0.82 29.79 20.01
CA LEU A 280 0.83 30.21 21.42
C LEU A 280 2.23 30.05 22.04
N GLY A 281 2.90 28.96 21.74
CA GLY A 281 4.27 28.70 22.16
C GLY A 281 5.23 29.80 21.72
N LEU A 282 5.16 30.21 20.45
CA LEU A 282 5.96 31.31 19.91
C LEU A 282 5.68 32.64 20.61
N VAL A 283 4.43 32.91 20.97
CA VAL A 283 4.05 34.13 21.70
C VAL A 283 4.57 34.13 23.14
N ILE A 284 4.59 32.97 23.80
CA ILE A 284 5.01 32.81 25.21
C ILE A 284 6.54 32.67 25.34
N LEU A 285 7.24 32.28 24.27
CA LEU A 285 8.68 32.00 24.28
C LEU A 285 9.55 33.16 24.82
N PRO A 286 9.34 34.44 24.47
CA PRO A 286 10.10 35.54 25.05
C PRO A 286 9.97 35.64 26.57
N LEU A 287 8.78 35.32 27.11
CA LEU A 287 8.51 35.32 28.54
C LEU A 287 9.26 34.18 29.23
N VAL A 288 9.21 32.97 28.66
CA VAL A 288 9.94 31.79 29.19
C VAL A 288 11.45 32.02 29.19
N VAL A 289 12.00 32.52 28.08
CA VAL A 289 13.44 32.81 27.96
C VAL A 289 13.87 33.85 29.00
N SER A 290 13.07 34.90 29.22
CA SER A 290 13.35 35.94 30.22
C SER A 290 13.46 35.39 31.65
N PHE A 291 12.67 34.37 31.99
CA PHE A 291 12.68 33.75 33.33
C PHE A 291 13.72 32.63 33.50
N MET A 292 14.25 32.05 32.42
CA MET A 292 15.18 30.90 32.45
C MET A 292 16.68 31.28 32.35
N THR A 293 17.01 32.57 32.32
CA THR A 293 18.35 33.10 32.02
C THR A 293 19.45 32.76 33.03
N ASN A 294 19.13 32.24 34.21
CA ASN A 294 20.10 32.14 35.31
C ASN A 294 20.90 30.81 35.38
N GLU A 295 20.47 29.72 34.74
CA GLU A 295 21.12 28.41 34.94
C GLU A 295 21.39 27.57 33.66
N THR A 296 20.87 27.95 32.50
CA THR A 296 21.05 27.16 31.26
C THR A 296 21.67 27.98 30.13
N SER A 297 22.62 27.36 29.42
CA SER A 297 23.25 28.01 28.26
C SER A 297 22.19 28.30 27.18
N PRO A 298 22.19 29.50 26.56
CA PRO A 298 21.21 29.85 25.52
C PRO A 298 21.13 28.85 24.36
N GLY A 299 22.27 28.22 24.02
CA GLY A 299 22.34 27.18 23.00
C GLY A 299 21.55 25.91 23.36
N GLN A 300 21.56 25.49 24.63
CA GLN A 300 20.78 24.33 25.08
C GLN A 300 19.28 24.60 25.08
N ILE A 301 18.86 25.81 25.45
CA ILE A 301 17.44 26.22 25.38
C ILE A 301 16.97 26.20 23.92
N ALA A 302 17.75 26.80 23.01
CA ALA A 302 17.43 26.82 21.58
C ALA A 302 17.34 25.40 20.99
N LEU A 303 18.25 24.51 21.36
CA LEU A 303 18.25 23.12 20.91
C LEU A 303 17.04 22.34 21.46
N THR A 304 16.69 22.55 22.73
CA THR A 304 15.53 21.90 23.37
C THR A 304 14.21 22.34 22.71
N ILE A 305 14.03 23.64 22.49
CA ILE A 305 12.86 24.20 21.82
C ILE A 305 12.81 23.73 20.36
N GLY A 306 13.95 23.72 19.67
CA GLY A 306 14.07 23.23 18.30
C GLY A 306 13.62 21.77 18.16
N ILE A 307 14.07 20.89 19.04
CA ILE A 307 13.64 19.47 19.04
C ILE A 307 12.14 19.34 19.35
N LEU A 308 11.63 20.09 20.34
CA LEU A 308 10.23 20.03 20.74
C LEU A 308 9.30 20.42 19.58
N TYR A 309 9.54 21.56 18.93
CA TYR A 309 8.64 22.10 17.91
C TYR A 309 8.89 21.54 16.51
N ASN A 310 10.14 21.28 16.11
CA ASN A 310 10.43 20.82 14.75
C ASN A 310 10.38 19.29 14.62
N PHE A 311 10.48 18.54 15.71
CA PHE A 311 10.51 17.08 15.67
C PHE A 311 9.39 16.45 16.51
N LEU A 312 9.36 16.68 17.82
CA LEU A 312 8.43 15.97 18.72
C LEU A 312 6.97 16.25 18.36
N LEU A 313 6.61 17.52 18.16
CA LEU A 313 5.24 17.91 17.85
C LEU A 313 4.77 17.41 16.48
N PRO A 314 5.50 17.58 15.36
CA PRO A 314 5.13 16.99 14.07
C PRO A 314 5.00 15.47 14.11
N VAL A 315 5.89 14.77 14.82
CA VAL A 315 5.82 13.31 15.00
C VAL A 315 4.56 12.92 15.78
N GLY A 316 4.24 13.65 16.86
CA GLY A 316 3.02 13.44 17.64
C GLY A 316 1.75 13.66 16.81
N VAL A 317 1.68 14.78 16.09
CA VAL A 317 0.58 15.10 15.17
C VAL A 317 0.44 14.04 14.08
N TYR A 318 1.55 13.59 13.49
CA TYR A 318 1.55 12.53 12.49
C TYR A 318 1.00 11.21 13.06
N PHE A 319 1.43 10.83 14.27
CA PHE A 319 0.96 9.61 14.92
C PHE A 319 -0.54 9.66 15.23
N ILE A 320 -1.02 10.76 15.80
CA ILE A 320 -2.46 10.94 16.07
C ILE A 320 -3.24 10.92 14.75
N SER A 321 -2.75 11.59 13.70
CA SER A 321 -3.37 11.57 12.38
C SER A 321 -3.48 10.15 11.81
N LYS A 322 -2.42 9.35 11.94
CA LYS A 322 -2.41 7.93 11.55
C LYS A 322 -3.46 7.12 12.32
N VAL A 323 -3.59 7.32 13.63
CA VAL A 323 -4.58 6.63 14.47
C VAL A 323 -6.01 6.98 14.08
N VAL A 324 -6.26 8.26 13.76
CA VAL A 324 -7.58 8.72 13.29
C VAL A 324 -7.93 8.11 11.94
N LEU A 325 -6.96 8.06 11.01
CA LEU A 325 -7.13 7.48 9.68
C LEU A 325 -7.27 5.95 9.71
N SER A 326 -6.68 5.26 10.69
CA SER A 326 -6.82 3.80 10.81
C SER A 326 -8.20 3.35 11.29
N LYS A 327 -9.07 4.29 11.71
CA LYS A 327 -10.46 4.00 12.09
C LYS A 327 -11.45 4.13 10.93
N ARG A 328 -10.96 4.40 9.72
CA ARG A 328 -11.84 4.52 8.54
C ARG A 328 -12.60 3.21 8.29
N PRO A 329 -13.89 3.28 7.92
CA PRO A 329 -14.69 2.12 7.56
C PRO A 329 -14.23 1.53 6.22
N THR A 330 -14.82 0.39 5.89
CA THR A 330 -14.69 -0.29 4.60
C THR A 330 -15.02 0.67 3.46
N GLY A 331 -14.08 0.89 2.55
CA GLY A 331 -14.28 1.83 1.45
C GLY A 331 -13.47 1.46 0.23
N TYR A 332 -13.85 1.99 -0.93
CA TYR A 332 -13.11 1.80 -2.18
C TYR A 332 -11.76 2.52 -2.13
N GLY A 333 -10.78 1.93 -1.46
CA GLY A 333 -9.42 2.41 -1.43
C GLY A 333 -8.65 1.86 -2.61
N GLN A 334 -8.39 2.70 -3.61
CA GLN A 334 -7.56 2.33 -4.76
C GLN A 334 -6.22 1.76 -4.27
N THR A 335 -5.98 0.49 -4.57
CA THR A 335 -4.71 -0.21 -4.35
C THR A 335 -3.61 0.44 -5.19
N ASP A 336 -2.38 0.40 -4.70
CA ASP A 336 -1.26 0.92 -5.48
C ASP A 336 -1.06 -0.03 -6.68
N ILE A 337 -1.28 0.49 -7.88
CA ILE A 337 -1.15 -0.23 -9.16
C ILE A 337 0.24 -0.91 -9.27
N THR A 338 1.25 -0.32 -8.62
CA THR A 338 2.61 -0.87 -8.59
C THR A 338 2.84 -1.98 -7.57
N GLU A 339 1.93 -2.19 -6.60
CA GLU A 339 1.90 -3.38 -5.75
C GLU A 339 1.27 -4.57 -6.51
N GLU A 340 0.41 -4.30 -7.50
CA GLU A 340 -0.33 -5.32 -8.24
C GLU A 340 0.44 -5.85 -9.46
N ASN A 341 1.16 -4.97 -10.18
CA ASN A 341 1.99 -5.37 -11.32
C ASN A 341 3.47 -5.00 -11.09
N PRO A 342 4.34 -5.98 -10.79
CA PRO A 342 5.78 -5.77 -10.56
C PRO A 342 6.49 -5.08 -11.73
N GLU A 343 6.00 -5.24 -12.96
CA GLU A 343 6.59 -4.59 -14.13
C GLU A 343 6.41 -3.06 -14.09
N LEU A 344 5.32 -2.59 -13.49
CA LEU A 344 5.04 -1.16 -13.32
C LEU A 344 5.90 -0.51 -12.22
N ALA A 345 6.55 -1.31 -11.37
CA ALA A 345 7.50 -0.79 -10.38
C ALA A 345 8.68 -0.07 -11.02
N LYS A 346 9.01 -0.38 -12.30
CA LYS A 346 10.04 0.32 -13.08
C LYS A 346 9.74 1.81 -13.25
N TYR A 347 8.47 2.19 -13.36
CA TYR A 347 8.05 3.59 -13.52
C TYR A 347 8.17 4.42 -12.24
N LYS A 348 8.47 3.79 -11.08
CA LYS A 348 8.91 4.52 -9.88
C LYS A 348 10.27 5.16 -10.07
N ASN A 349 11.07 4.67 -11.03
CA ASN A 349 12.36 5.24 -11.39
C ASN A 349 12.22 6.21 -12.57
N ILE A 350 13.20 7.10 -12.70
CA ILE A 350 13.26 8.02 -13.84
C ILE A 350 13.90 7.25 -14.99
N LEU A 351 13.13 6.99 -16.04
CA LEU A 351 13.61 6.35 -17.25
C LEU A 351 14.11 7.45 -18.20
N LEU A 352 15.43 7.57 -18.33
CA LEU A 352 16.04 8.42 -19.35
C LEU A 352 16.41 7.55 -20.55
N ARG A 353 15.82 7.85 -21.70
CA ARG A 353 16.16 7.21 -22.97
C ARG A 353 17.31 7.98 -23.61
N PHE A 354 18.52 7.43 -23.55
CA PHE A 354 19.67 7.92 -24.31
C PHE A 354 20.06 6.86 -25.35
N GLY A 355 19.95 7.20 -26.63
CA GLY A 355 20.52 6.42 -27.74
C GLY A 355 20.23 4.93 -27.70
N GLY A 356 18.97 4.52 -27.54
CA GLY A 356 18.56 3.10 -27.56
C GLY A 356 18.76 2.32 -26.25
N THR A 357 19.34 2.93 -25.21
CA THR A 357 19.43 2.34 -23.86
C THR A 357 18.54 3.06 -22.86
N GLU A 358 17.82 2.29 -22.04
CA GLU A 358 16.99 2.83 -20.95
C GLU A 358 17.80 2.82 -19.65
N ILE A 359 18.23 4.00 -19.20
CA ILE A 359 18.92 4.14 -17.91
C ILE A 359 17.87 4.51 -16.86
N ALA A 360 17.69 3.62 -15.87
CA ALA A 360 16.80 3.87 -14.74
C ALA A 360 17.58 4.56 -13.61
N ILE A 361 17.36 5.86 -13.43
CA ILE A 361 17.93 6.61 -12.30
C ILE A 361 16.97 6.50 -11.11
N THR A 362 17.51 6.11 -9.95
CA THR A 362 16.76 6.07 -8.71
C THR A 362 16.46 7.51 -8.23
N PRO A 363 15.20 7.88 -7.95
CA PRO A 363 14.84 9.23 -7.51
C PRO A 363 15.59 9.71 -6.28
N ILE A 364 16.05 8.78 -5.43
CA ILE A 364 16.81 9.07 -4.22
C ILE A 364 18.19 9.68 -4.52
N LEU A 365 18.82 9.31 -5.64
CA LEU A 365 20.11 9.84 -6.02
C LEU A 365 19.99 11.31 -6.47
N VAL A 366 18.99 11.61 -7.30
CA VAL A 366 18.72 12.99 -7.75
C VAL A 366 18.32 13.88 -6.57
N ALA A 367 17.41 13.39 -5.72
CA ALA A 367 16.99 14.11 -4.51
C ALA A 367 18.16 14.32 -3.54
N GLY A 368 19.00 13.30 -3.35
CA GLY A 368 20.17 13.35 -2.48
C GLY A 368 21.23 14.35 -2.98
N ILE A 369 21.48 14.41 -4.28
CA ILE A 369 22.42 15.40 -4.87
C ILE A 369 21.89 16.82 -4.65
N VAL A 370 20.62 17.08 -4.97
CA VAL A 370 20.02 18.41 -4.80
C VAL A 370 20.01 18.81 -3.32
N ALA A 371 19.60 17.91 -2.43
CA ALA A 371 19.64 18.15 -0.99
C ALA A 371 21.08 18.39 -0.50
N GLY A 372 22.05 17.61 -0.98
CA GLY A 372 23.47 17.77 -0.66
C GLY A 372 24.02 19.13 -1.05
N ILE A 373 23.66 19.63 -2.24
CA ILE A 373 24.03 20.98 -2.70
C ILE A 373 23.48 22.04 -1.74
N PHE A 374 22.19 22.01 -1.43
CA PHE A 374 21.59 22.96 -0.47
C PHE A 374 22.18 22.84 0.94
N PHE A 375 22.52 21.63 1.37
CA PHE A 375 23.16 21.38 2.66
C PHE A 375 24.56 22.00 2.72
N LEU A 376 25.36 21.81 1.66
CA LEU A 376 26.69 22.40 1.56
C LEU A 376 26.63 23.94 1.59
N PHE A 377 25.67 24.54 0.89
CA PHE A 377 25.45 25.98 0.97
C PHE A 377 25.04 26.42 2.38
N GLY A 378 24.16 25.67 3.06
CA GLY A 378 23.73 26.02 4.41
C GLY A 378 24.82 25.88 5.48
N VAL A 379 25.70 24.90 5.35
CA VAL A 379 26.83 24.66 6.28
C VAL A 379 28.06 25.50 5.91
N SER A 380 28.08 26.13 4.73
CA SER A 380 29.23 26.91 4.25
C SER A 380 29.77 27.95 5.25
N PRO A 381 28.97 28.69 6.05
CA PRO A 381 29.50 29.62 7.06
C PRO A 381 30.29 28.93 8.18
N LEU A 382 29.89 27.72 8.57
CA LEU A 382 30.58 26.92 9.58
C LEU A 382 31.85 26.28 9.00
N LEU A 383 31.78 25.78 7.76
CA LEU A 383 32.96 25.26 7.06
C LEU A 383 34.02 26.35 6.88
N LEU A 384 33.61 27.54 6.46
CA LEU A 384 34.52 28.69 6.30
C LEU A 384 35.18 29.07 7.63
N HIS A 385 34.45 29.07 8.75
CA HIS A 385 35.05 29.30 10.07
C HIS A 385 36.14 28.28 10.44
N VAL A 386 35.98 27.02 10.04
CA VAL A 386 36.96 25.95 10.30
C VAL A 386 38.21 26.10 9.43
N PHE A 387 38.07 26.56 8.18
CA PHE A 387 39.20 26.77 7.27
C PHE A 387 39.91 28.12 7.48
N ASP A 388 39.16 29.17 7.79
CA ASP A 388 39.64 30.53 8.05
C ASP A 388 38.67 31.26 8.99
N SER A 389 39.03 31.33 10.27
CA SER A 389 38.25 32.00 11.32
C SER A 389 38.28 33.53 11.24
N THR A 390 39.07 34.11 10.33
CA THR A 390 39.07 35.57 10.06
C THR A 390 38.20 35.96 8.86
N PHE A 391 37.65 34.98 8.14
CA PHE A 391 36.90 35.24 6.91
C PHE A 391 35.64 36.05 7.20
N GLU A 392 35.65 37.31 6.78
CA GLU A 392 34.52 38.23 6.91
C GLU A 392 34.33 39.04 5.64
N VAL A 393 33.10 39.05 5.14
CA VAL A 393 32.68 39.87 4.00
C VAL A 393 31.78 40.96 4.54
N ASN A 394 32.15 42.22 4.32
CA ASN A 394 31.36 43.38 4.75
C ASN A 394 30.66 44.01 3.55
N ILE A 395 29.34 44.19 3.64
CA ILE A 395 28.55 44.94 2.65
C ILE A 395 28.00 46.18 3.37
N GLY A 396 28.71 47.31 3.24
CA GLY A 396 28.37 48.54 3.95
C GLY A 396 28.49 48.37 5.47
N GLN A 397 27.40 48.58 6.20
CA GLN A 397 27.34 48.42 7.66
C GLN A 397 27.02 46.98 8.12
N PHE A 398 26.76 46.05 7.19
CA PHE A 398 26.37 44.68 7.52
C PHE A 398 27.55 43.71 7.38
N ALA A 399 27.83 43.00 8.47
CA ALA A 399 28.71 41.85 8.49
C ALA A 399 27.97 40.60 7.98
N LEU A 400 28.54 39.92 6.98
CA LEU A 400 27.91 38.77 6.33
C LEU A 400 28.05 37.49 7.16
N MET A 401 29.20 37.30 7.84
CA MET A 401 29.43 36.19 8.78
C MET A 401 29.22 36.61 10.25
N GLY A 402 29.71 37.77 10.68
CA GLY A 402 29.36 38.38 11.97
C GLY A 402 29.57 37.48 13.19
N TYR A 403 30.82 37.10 13.47
CA TYR A 403 31.17 36.33 14.67
C TYR A 403 31.27 37.24 15.89
N ILE A 404 30.64 36.85 17.00
CA ILE A 404 30.52 37.67 18.20
C ILE A 404 31.43 37.13 19.29
N CYS A 405 31.99 38.07 20.05
CA CYS A 405 32.83 37.83 21.19
C CYS A 405 32.00 37.68 22.48
N PRO A 406 32.10 36.56 23.23
CA PRO A 406 31.29 36.34 24.43
C PRO A 406 31.63 37.27 25.62
N GLN A 407 32.81 37.91 25.67
CA GLN A 407 33.26 38.76 26.80
C GLN A 407 33.62 40.22 26.43
N GLY A 408 33.01 40.79 25.38
CA GLY A 408 33.26 42.18 24.96
C GLY A 408 34.36 42.33 23.88
N ASN A 409 34.78 43.56 23.60
CA ASN A 409 35.38 44.00 22.32
C ASN A 409 36.67 43.28 21.84
N THR A 410 37.30 42.41 22.63
CA THR A 410 38.51 41.66 22.21
C THR A 410 38.50 40.24 22.76
N CYS A 411 38.49 39.23 21.88
CA CYS A 411 38.71 37.83 22.23
C CYS A 411 39.66 37.17 21.22
N GLU A 412 40.33 36.11 21.65
CA GLU A 412 41.17 35.26 20.80
C GLU A 412 40.33 34.64 19.67
N LEU A 413 40.95 34.41 18.51
CA LEU A 413 40.28 33.91 17.30
C LEU A 413 39.47 32.62 17.55
N GLU A 414 39.96 31.76 18.44
CA GLU A 414 39.34 30.48 18.80
C GLU A 414 38.11 30.61 19.72
N SER A 415 37.92 31.78 20.34
CA SER A 415 36.87 32.04 21.33
C SER A 415 35.65 32.80 20.78
N ARG A 416 35.65 33.12 19.48
CA ARG A 416 34.52 33.75 18.81
C ARG A 416 33.37 32.77 18.63
N ILE A 417 32.16 33.19 18.98
CA ILE A 417 30.93 32.40 18.84
C ILE A 417 30.10 33.03 17.71
N GLY A 418 29.70 32.21 16.74
CA GLY A 418 28.99 32.65 15.55
C GLY A 418 29.13 31.63 14.43
N PRO A 419 28.49 31.84 13.27
CA PRO A 419 28.19 33.14 12.67
C PRO A 419 26.76 33.65 12.88
N TYR A 420 26.60 34.92 13.25
CA TYR A 420 25.30 35.59 13.46
C TYR A 420 25.01 36.69 12.43
N GLY A 421 25.90 36.85 11.44
CA GLY A 421 25.76 37.83 10.36
C GLY A 421 24.56 37.55 9.45
N LEU A 422 24.17 38.57 8.69
CA LEU A 422 22.97 38.52 7.83
C LEU A 422 23.12 37.49 6.70
N GLY A 423 24.34 37.29 6.19
CA GLY A 423 24.63 36.26 5.19
C GLY A 423 24.56 34.84 5.75
N ALA A 424 25.10 34.63 6.95
CA ALA A 424 24.98 33.35 7.64
C ALA A 424 23.52 33.01 7.96
N ALA A 425 22.71 33.98 8.37
CA ALA A 425 21.28 33.80 8.56
C ALA A 425 20.57 33.42 7.25
N LEU A 426 20.88 34.08 6.13
CA LEU A 426 20.31 33.71 4.82
C LEU A 426 20.74 32.31 4.37
N LEU A 427 22.02 31.96 4.54
CA LEU A 427 22.53 30.63 4.20
C LEU A 427 21.91 29.54 5.08
N SER A 428 21.58 29.83 6.34
CA SER A 428 20.89 28.89 7.22
C SER A 428 19.51 28.45 6.68
N LEU A 429 18.85 29.28 5.84
CA LEU A 429 17.63 28.89 5.15
C LEU A 429 17.88 27.77 4.11
N CYS A 430 19.07 27.71 3.53
CA CYS A 430 19.44 26.60 2.64
C CYS A 430 19.50 25.26 3.38
N LEU A 431 19.79 25.27 4.70
CA LEU A 431 19.78 24.06 5.52
C LEU A 431 18.37 23.50 5.66
N THR A 432 17.37 24.35 5.93
CA THR A 432 15.97 23.92 6.02
C THR A 432 15.40 23.54 4.65
N LEU A 433 15.76 24.28 3.60
CA LEU A 433 15.41 23.96 2.21
C LEU A 433 16.01 22.62 1.74
N SER A 434 17.22 22.26 2.20
CA SER A 434 17.84 20.98 1.86
C SER A 434 16.94 19.81 2.23
N ALA A 435 16.42 19.79 3.47
CA ALA A 435 15.50 18.76 3.92
C ALA A 435 14.17 18.81 3.17
N GLY A 436 13.57 20.00 3.02
CA GLY A 436 12.27 20.17 2.36
C GLY A 436 12.28 19.81 0.87
N VAL A 437 13.23 20.35 0.12
CA VAL A 437 13.39 20.09 -1.32
C VAL A 437 13.84 18.66 -1.57
N GLY A 438 14.74 18.11 -0.75
CA GLY A 438 15.17 16.71 -0.85
C GLY A 438 13.99 15.75 -0.74
N VAL A 439 13.22 15.85 0.34
CA VAL A 439 12.05 14.98 0.56
C VAL A 439 10.97 15.23 -0.50
N GLY A 440 10.66 16.50 -0.80
CA GLY A 440 9.65 16.86 -1.79
C GLY A 440 9.98 16.37 -3.21
N LEU A 441 11.23 16.55 -3.64
CA LEU A 441 11.70 16.13 -4.96
C LEU A 441 11.70 14.61 -5.10
N TYR A 442 12.12 13.88 -4.05
CA TYR A 442 12.06 12.42 -4.01
C TYR A 442 10.64 11.91 -4.26
N TYR A 443 9.65 12.38 -3.49
CA TYR A 443 8.26 11.93 -3.64
C TYR A 443 7.63 12.37 -4.97
N LYS A 444 7.96 13.57 -5.46
CA LYS A 444 7.48 14.07 -6.75
C LYS A 444 8.00 13.22 -7.91
N LEU A 445 9.31 12.94 -7.95
CA LEU A 445 9.91 12.15 -9.02
C LEU A 445 9.45 10.69 -8.99
N ARG A 446 9.31 10.11 -7.80
CA ARG A 446 8.84 8.74 -7.62
C ARG A 446 7.38 8.54 -8.04
N SER A 447 6.52 9.54 -7.83
CA SER A 447 5.08 9.41 -8.05
C SER A 447 4.59 9.92 -9.41
N LYS A 448 5.30 10.86 -10.06
CA LYS A 448 4.83 11.53 -11.29
C LYS A 448 4.39 10.56 -12.40
N ASN A 449 5.21 9.57 -12.74
CA ASN A 449 4.90 8.63 -13.82
C ASN A 449 3.74 7.70 -13.44
N VAL A 450 3.72 7.21 -12.20
CA VAL A 450 2.66 6.33 -11.67
C VAL A 450 1.32 7.07 -11.63
N ILE A 451 1.31 8.33 -11.21
CA ILE A 451 0.11 9.18 -11.20
C ILE A 451 -0.42 9.39 -12.62
N SER A 452 0.46 9.62 -13.60
CA SER A 452 0.03 9.79 -14.99
C SER A 452 -0.66 8.53 -15.55
N ILE A 453 -0.12 7.34 -15.31
CA ILE A 453 -0.74 6.06 -15.70
C ILE A 453 -2.09 5.90 -14.98
N ARG A 454 -2.15 6.21 -13.68
CA ARG A 454 -3.36 6.13 -12.87
C ARG A 454 -4.46 7.08 -13.35
N GLU A 455 -4.11 8.31 -13.72
CA GLU A 455 -5.08 9.28 -14.25
C GLU A 455 -5.65 8.85 -15.60
N ARG A 456 -4.82 8.30 -16.50
CA ARG A 456 -5.29 7.71 -17.76
C ARG A 456 -6.22 6.52 -17.53
N THR A 457 -5.84 5.65 -16.61
CA THR A 457 -6.66 4.49 -16.22
C THR A 457 -8.00 4.93 -15.63
N LYS A 458 -8.02 5.96 -14.78
CA LYS A 458 -9.25 6.49 -14.18
C LYS A 458 -10.19 7.10 -15.23
N LYS A 459 -9.65 7.80 -16.23
CA LYS A 459 -10.44 8.30 -17.37
C LYS A 459 -11.03 7.15 -18.16
N LEU A 460 -10.24 6.11 -18.42
CA LEU A 460 -10.69 4.91 -19.09
C LEU A 460 -11.84 4.26 -18.31
N GLU A 461 -11.71 4.06 -16.99
CA GLU A 461 -12.77 3.52 -16.13
C GLU A 461 -14.07 4.33 -16.20
N GLN A 462 -14.00 5.66 -16.25
CA GLN A 462 -15.18 6.54 -16.39
C GLN A 462 -15.86 6.41 -17.76
N GLU A 463 -15.07 6.24 -18.82
CA GLU A 463 -15.54 6.07 -20.19
C GLU A 463 -15.91 4.61 -20.50
N PHE A 464 -15.58 3.67 -19.60
CA PHE A 464 -15.54 2.25 -19.91
C PHE A 464 -16.93 1.66 -20.12
N ALA A 465 -17.92 2.09 -19.32
CA ALA A 465 -19.30 1.61 -19.43
C ALA A 465 -19.87 1.85 -20.84
N SER A 466 -19.79 3.11 -21.30
CA SER A 466 -20.19 3.46 -22.67
C SER A 466 -19.41 2.69 -23.73
N ALA A 467 -18.12 2.41 -23.48
CA ALA A 467 -17.28 1.61 -24.36
C ALA A 467 -17.71 0.14 -24.45
N LEU A 468 -18.03 -0.48 -23.31
CA LEU A 468 -18.55 -1.84 -23.23
C LEU A 468 -19.91 -1.96 -23.90
N PHE A 469 -20.79 -0.97 -23.71
CA PHE A 469 -22.09 -0.94 -24.38
C PHE A 469 -21.93 -0.91 -25.91
N GLN A 470 -21.04 -0.07 -26.45
CA GLN A 470 -20.76 -0.02 -27.89
C GLN A 470 -20.18 -1.35 -28.40
N LEU A 471 -19.26 -1.95 -27.64
CA LEU A 471 -18.68 -3.25 -27.97
C LEU A 471 -19.72 -4.37 -27.92
N GLY A 472 -20.57 -4.38 -26.89
CA GLY A 472 -21.69 -5.31 -26.74
C GLY A 472 -22.66 -5.24 -27.90
N ASN A 473 -23.03 -4.04 -28.34
CA ASN A 473 -23.90 -3.86 -29.52
C ASN A 473 -23.29 -4.47 -30.79
N ARG A 474 -21.98 -4.26 -31.03
CA ARG A 474 -21.31 -4.83 -32.21
C ARG A 474 -21.22 -6.35 -32.16
N LEU A 475 -20.96 -6.91 -30.99
CA LEU A 475 -20.99 -8.35 -30.78
C LEU A 475 -22.41 -8.92 -30.95
N GLY A 476 -23.43 -8.17 -30.53
CA GLY A 476 -24.86 -8.48 -30.72
C GLY A 476 -25.28 -8.49 -32.18
N ASP A 477 -24.67 -7.65 -33.02
CA ASP A 477 -24.76 -7.63 -34.49
C ASP A 477 -24.10 -8.87 -35.15
N ASN A 478 -23.63 -9.84 -34.35
CA ASN A 478 -22.94 -11.06 -34.78
C ASN A 478 -21.58 -10.79 -35.44
N ILE A 479 -20.94 -9.66 -35.10
CA ILE A 479 -19.59 -9.33 -35.55
C ILE A 479 -18.58 -10.05 -34.64
N PRO A 480 -17.55 -10.73 -35.19
CA PRO A 480 -16.48 -11.32 -34.39
C PRO A 480 -15.76 -10.28 -33.53
N ALA A 481 -15.37 -10.67 -32.31
CA ALA A 481 -14.77 -9.77 -31.32
C ALA A 481 -13.49 -9.09 -31.84
N GLU A 482 -12.70 -9.79 -32.64
CA GLU A 482 -11.46 -9.29 -33.27
C GLU A 482 -11.69 -8.06 -34.15
N ILE A 483 -12.84 -8.03 -34.86
CA ILE A 483 -13.24 -6.93 -35.73
C ILE A 483 -13.96 -5.86 -34.91
N ALA A 484 -14.78 -6.25 -33.94
CA ALA A 484 -15.54 -5.35 -33.09
C ALA A 484 -14.61 -4.37 -32.33
N PHE A 485 -13.47 -4.84 -31.81
CA PHE A 485 -12.48 -3.95 -31.15
C PHE A 485 -12.00 -2.81 -32.07
N GLY A 486 -11.75 -3.09 -33.35
CA GLY A 486 -11.32 -2.08 -34.31
C GLY A 486 -12.41 -1.05 -34.60
N GLN A 487 -13.65 -1.52 -34.81
CA GLN A 487 -14.79 -0.62 -35.08
C GLN A 487 -15.13 0.29 -33.89
N VAL A 488 -15.08 -0.25 -32.67
CA VAL A 488 -15.32 0.55 -31.45
C VAL A 488 -14.18 1.54 -31.22
N SER A 489 -12.93 1.13 -31.47
CA SER A 489 -11.78 2.04 -31.44
C SER A 489 -11.95 3.24 -32.38
N ASP A 490 -12.41 2.99 -33.61
CA ASP A 490 -12.66 4.03 -34.61
C ASP A 490 -13.82 4.96 -34.23
N MET A 491 -14.87 4.42 -33.63
CA MET A 491 -16.01 5.20 -33.15
C MET A 491 -15.65 6.09 -31.95
N MET A 492 -14.73 5.63 -31.11
CA MET A 492 -14.31 6.31 -29.88
C MET A 492 -12.97 7.05 -30.02
N ARG A 493 -12.58 7.46 -31.24
CA ARG A 493 -11.34 8.19 -31.48
C ARG A 493 -11.24 9.45 -30.62
N GLY A 494 -10.06 9.67 -30.03
CA GLY A 494 -9.80 10.81 -29.14
C GLY A 494 -10.20 10.58 -27.68
N THR A 495 -10.76 9.41 -27.33
CA THR A 495 -11.05 9.00 -25.95
C THR A 495 -10.00 8.00 -25.45
N THR A 496 -9.90 7.83 -24.13
CA THR A 496 -9.00 6.82 -23.55
C THR A 496 -9.49 5.40 -23.83
N SER A 497 -10.80 5.18 -23.88
CA SER A 497 -11.40 3.91 -24.34
C SER A 497 -11.05 3.57 -25.78
N GLY A 498 -11.06 4.56 -26.67
CA GLY A 498 -10.64 4.38 -28.06
C GLY A 498 -9.17 3.96 -28.19
N GLU A 499 -8.28 4.54 -27.38
CA GLU A 499 -6.87 4.15 -27.31
C GLU A 499 -6.71 2.71 -26.78
N PHE A 500 -7.45 2.33 -25.74
CA PHE A 500 -7.42 0.97 -25.19
C PHE A 500 -7.83 -0.07 -26.24
N PHE A 501 -8.98 0.13 -26.90
CA PHE A 501 -9.43 -0.79 -27.94
C PHE A 501 -8.54 -0.77 -29.18
N SER A 502 -7.94 0.39 -29.51
CA SER A 502 -6.94 0.48 -30.58
C SER A 502 -5.73 -0.40 -30.29
N TYR A 503 -5.27 -0.39 -29.03
CA TYR A 503 -4.15 -1.20 -28.58
C TYR A 503 -4.48 -2.70 -28.66
N VAL A 504 -5.66 -3.12 -28.20
CA VAL A 504 -6.14 -4.50 -28.33
C VAL A 504 -6.20 -4.92 -29.80
N HIS A 505 -6.82 -4.09 -30.65
CA HIS A 505 -6.93 -4.36 -32.08
C HIS A 505 -5.56 -4.44 -32.78
N HIS A 506 -4.62 -3.57 -32.40
CA HIS A 506 -3.25 -3.60 -32.90
C HIS A 506 -2.54 -4.91 -32.52
N ASN A 507 -2.66 -5.36 -31.27
CA ASN A 507 -2.07 -6.61 -30.81
C ASN A 507 -2.63 -7.82 -31.57
N ILE A 508 -3.93 -7.84 -31.84
CA ILE A 508 -4.58 -8.91 -32.62
C ILE A 508 -4.08 -8.89 -34.07
N THR A 509 -4.11 -7.72 -34.73
CA THR A 509 -3.86 -7.62 -36.17
C THR A 509 -2.38 -7.56 -36.57
N LYS A 510 -1.52 -6.96 -35.74
CA LYS A 510 -0.08 -6.78 -36.05
C LYS A 510 0.81 -7.80 -35.37
N LEU A 511 0.47 -8.23 -34.14
CA LEU A 511 1.25 -9.22 -33.40
C LEU A 511 0.67 -10.64 -33.50
N GLY A 512 -0.52 -10.81 -34.12
CA GLY A 512 -1.16 -12.12 -34.29
C GLY A 512 -1.60 -12.75 -32.97
N MET A 513 -1.84 -11.94 -31.94
CA MET A 513 -2.23 -12.42 -30.62
C MET A 513 -3.69 -12.84 -30.57
N SER A 514 -4.01 -13.85 -29.75
CA SER A 514 -5.39 -14.17 -29.38
C SER A 514 -6.01 -13.00 -28.59
N ILE A 515 -7.35 -12.89 -28.53
CA ILE A 515 -8.02 -11.85 -27.73
C ILE A 515 -7.54 -11.86 -26.28
N GLN A 516 -7.39 -13.06 -25.70
CA GLN A 516 -6.89 -13.21 -24.33
C GLN A 516 -5.47 -12.63 -24.19
N ASN A 517 -4.53 -12.98 -25.07
CA ASN A 517 -3.16 -12.47 -24.98
C ASN A 517 -3.08 -10.97 -25.34
N ALA A 518 -3.87 -10.50 -26.30
CA ALA A 518 -3.91 -9.10 -26.70
C ALA A 518 -4.31 -8.17 -25.54
N ILE A 519 -5.12 -8.66 -24.61
CA ILE A 519 -5.59 -7.91 -23.44
C ILE A 519 -4.69 -8.16 -22.21
N PHE A 520 -4.39 -9.44 -21.91
CA PHE A 520 -3.80 -9.87 -20.63
C PHE A 520 -2.31 -10.23 -20.67
N ASP A 521 -1.64 -10.21 -21.83
CA ASP A 521 -0.22 -10.58 -21.89
C ASP A 521 0.62 -9.67 -20.96
N PRO A 522 1.47 -10.24 -20.09
CA PRO A 522 2.23 -9.45 -19.11
C PRO A 522 3.16 -8.41 -19.72
N LYS A 523 3.64 -8.62 -20.95
CA LYS A 523 4.63 -7.75 -21.61
C LYS A 523 4.00 -6.79 -22.61
N ASN A 524 3.04 -7.28 -23.38
CA ASN A 524 2.48 -6.55 -24.53
C ASN A 524 0.94 -6.40 -24.47
N GLY A 525 0.28 -6.86 -23.41
CA GLY A 525 -1.19 -6.76 -23.29
C GLY A 525 -1.67 -5.34 -23.06
N ALA A 526 -2.89 -5.01 -23.49
CA ALA A 526 -3.47 -3.68 -23.32
C ALA A 526 -3.56 -3.21 -21.85
N LEU A 527 -3.73 -4.15 -20.91
CA LEU A 527 -3.77 -3.84 -19.47
C LEU A 527 -2.41 -3.42 -18.90
N THR A 528 -1.30 -3.66 -19.61
CA THR A 528 0.01 -3.12 -19.19
C THR A 528 0.05 -1.60 -19.32
N ALA A 529 -0.60 -1.05 -20.37
CA ALA A 529 -0.72 0.38 -20.60
C ALA A 529 -1.86 1.02 -19.78
N PHE A 530 -2.92 0.25 -19.52
CA PHE A 530 -4.11 0.68 -18.78
C PHE A 530 -4.46 -0.29 -17.65
N PRO A 531 -3.68 -0.28 -16.56
CA PRO A 531 -3.85 -1.25 -15.49
C PRO A 531 -5.08 -0.93 -14.63
N SER A 532 -6.20 -1.61 -14.90
CA SER A 532 -7.42 -1.56 -14.10
C SER A 532 -8.02 -2.95 -13.93
N LYS A 533 -8.40 -3.28 -12.69
CA LYS A 533 -9.08 -4.54 -12.36
C LYS A 533 -10.53 -4.60 -12.80
N ILE A 534 -11.23 -3.46 -12.80
CA ILE A 534 -12.61 -3.40 -13.30
C ILE A 534 -12.60 -3.82 -14.76
N ILE A 535 -11.71 -3.17 -15.54
CA ILE A 535 -11.51 -3.44 -16.96
C ILE A 535 -11.03 -4.87 -17.19
N GLU A 536 -10.04 -5.33 -16.40
CA GLU A 536 -9.54 -6.69 -16.48
C GLU A 536 -10.67 -7.72 -16.32
N SER A 537 -11.50 -7.57 -15.28
CA SER A 537 -12.60 -8.51 -15.03
C SER A 537 -13.68 -8.47 -16.10
N SER A 538 -14.12 -7.28 -16.52
CA SER A 538 -15.09 -7.15 -17.62
C SER A 538 -14.55 -7.76 -18.92
N MET A 539 -13.26 -7.57 -19.21
CA MET A 539 -12.62 -8.18 -20.38
C MET A 539 -12.47 -9.70 -20.25
N LYS A 540 -12.27 -10.25 -19.05
CA LYS A 540 -12.23 -11.71 -18.86
C LYS A 540 -13.61 -12.33 -19.04
N VAL A 541 -14.65 -11.68 -18.53
CA VAL A 541 -16.05 -12.06 -18.80
C VAL A 541 -16.34 -12.03 -20.30
N LEU A 542 -15.89 -10.98 -21.00
CA LEU A 542 -15.97 -10.90 -22.46
C LEU A 542 -15.25 -12.06 -23.14
N VAL A 543 -14.02 -12.38 -22.74
CA VAL A 543 -13.26 -13.48 -23.34
C VAL A 543 -13.97 -14.82 -23.15
N GLU A 544 -14.48 -15.11 -21.96
CA GLU A 544 -15.26 -16.34 -21.69
C GLU A 544 -16.59 -16.37 -22.47
N GLY A 545 -17.28 -15.23 -22.59
CA GLY A 545 -18.46 -15.10 -23.42
C GLY A 545 -18.15 -15.32 -24.90
N SER A 546 -17.03 -14.76 -25.40
CA SER A 546 -16.62 -14.84 -26.81
C SER A 546 -16.31 -16.26 -27.25
N LYS A 547 -15.80 -17.12 -26.35
CA LYS A 547 -15.60 -18.56 -26.60
C LYS A 547 -16.91 -19.30 -26.86
N LYS A 548 -18.03 -18.81 -26.32
CA LYS A 548 -19.39 -19.38 -26.50
C LYS A 548 -20.16 -18.74 -27.66
N GLY A 549 -19.66 -17.62 -28.20
CA GLY A 549 -20.19 -16.95 -29.40
C GLY A 549 -20.43 -15.45 -29.19
N PRO A 550 -20.50 -14.65 -30.27
CA PRO A 550 -20.63 -13.19 -30.19
C PRO A 550 -21.87 -12.70 -29.42
N ARG A 551 -23.02 -13.36 -29.60
CA ARG A 551 -24.25 -13.01 -28.88
C ARG A 551 -24.16 -13.24 -27.36
N VAL A 552 -23.54 -14.34 -26.94
CA VAL A 552 -23.34 -14.66 -25.52
C VAL A 552 -22.37 -13.65 -24.89
N ALA A 553 -21.36 -13.21 -25.65
CA ALA A 553 -20.45 -12.16 -25.24
C ALA A 553 -21.15 -10.78 -25.09
N ALA A 554 -22.06 -10.45 -26.01
CA ALA A 554 -22.87 -9.23 -25.94
C ALA A 554 -23.78 -9.21 -24.71
N GLU A 555 -24.47 -10.32 -24.44
CA GLU A 555 -25.28 -10.52 -23.24
C GLU A 555 -24.42 -10.54 -21.96
N ALA A 556 -23.14 -10.87 -22.01
CA ALA A 556 -22.29 -10.76 -20.83
C ALA A 556 -21.84 -9.30 -20.57
N LEU A 557 -21.69 -8.50 -21.63
CA LEU A 557 -21.22 -7.11 -21.53
C LEU A 557 -22.33 -6.10 -21.19
N ILE A 558 -23.50 -6.23 -21.79
CA ILE A 558 -24.62 -5.27 -21.62
C ILE A 558 -25.17 -5.30 -20.18
N TRP A 559 -24.88 -6.37 -19.43
CA TRP A 559 -25.32 -6.57 -18.06
C TRP A 559 -24.21 -6.34 -17.03
N ALA A 560 -23.01 -5.97 -17.48
CA ALA A 560 -21.87 -5.60 -16.64
C ALA A 560 -21.80 -4.08 -16.39
N ASP A 561 -22.60 -3.30 -17.11
CA ASP A 561 -23.00 -1.92 -16.79
C ASP A 561 -24.11 -1.92 -15.73
#